data_AF-A0A392PAF9-F1
#
_entry.id   AF-A0A392PAF9-F1
#
_cell.length_a   1.000
_cell.length_b   1.000
_cell.length_c   1.000
_cell.angle_alpha   90.00
_cell.angle_beta   90.00
_cell.angle_gamma   90.00
#
_symmetry.space_group_name_H-M   'P 1'
#
loop_
_entity.id
_entity.type
_entity.pdbx_description
1 polymer ?
#
loop_
_entity_poly.entity_id
_entity_poly.type
_entity_poly.pdbx_seq_one_letter_code
_entity_poly.pdbx_strand_id
1 'polypeptide(L)'
;PCVSYIIYGGNAVPVQCCNGVRSLNSMAQTTPDRRAVCNCIKNAVTSSGFTYTRFNLDIVAGLPSKCGVNIPYQISPNTNCNSRQS
;
A
#
# COMPACT_ATOMS: atom_id res chain seq x y z
N PRO A 1 10.18 3.08 -1.01
CA PRO A 1 11.06 2.11 -1.71
C PRO A 1 10.55 0.66 -1.59
N CYS A 2 9.41 0.38 -2.23
CA CYS A 2 8.77 -0.95 -2.24
C CYS A 2 8.67 -1.56 -3.65
N VAL A 3 8.89 -0.76 -4.69
CA VAL A 3 8.58 -1.09 -6.09
C VAL A 3 9.24 -2.40 -6.53
N SER A 4 10.55 -2.56 -6.37
CA SER A 4 11.24 -3.79 -6.78
C SER A 4 10.72 -5.05 -6.06
N TYR A 5 10.39 -4.95 -4.77
CA TYR A 5 9.78 -6.06 -4.03
C TYR A 5 8.37 -6.39 -4.54
N ILE A 6 7.58 -5.38 -4.88
CA ILE A 6 6.24 -5.55 -5.46
C ILE A 6 6.33 -6.23 -6.84
N ILE A 7 7.32 -5.86 -7.65
CA ILE A 7 7.49 -6.37 -9.01
C ILE A 7 8.00 -7.81 -9.01
N TYR A 8 9.07 -8.08 -8.25
CA TYR A 8 9.83 -9.34 -8.34
C TYR A 8 9.59 -10.28 -7.16
N GLY A 9 8.95 -9.82 -6.09
CA GLY A 9 8.84 -10.56 -4.84
C GLY A 9 10.17 -10.64 -4.08
N GLY A 10 10.27 -11.63 -3.19
CA GLY A 10 11.45 -11.90 -2.38
C GLY A 10 11.11 -12.55 -1.05
N ASN A 11 12.10 -13.17 -0.42
CA ASN A 11 11.93 -13.87 0.86
C ASN A 11 11.60 -12.94 2.02
N ALA A 12 12.10 -11.69 1.99
CA ALA A 12 11.87 -10.69 3.01
C ALA A 12 11.52 -9.33 2.39
N VAL A 13 10.66 -8.57 3.07
CA VAL A 13 10.34 -7.19 2.68
C VAL A 13 11.54 -6.29 3.01
N PRO A 14 11.99 -5.41 2.10
CA PRO A 14 13.06 -4.47 2.41
C PRO A 14 12.72 -3.58 3.62
N VAL A 15 13.66 -3.39 4.54
CA VAL A 15 13.45 -2.58 5.76
C VAL A 15 12.92 -1.19 5.43
N GLN A 16 13.49 -0.55 4.41
CA GLN A 16 13.07 0.78 3.97
C GLN A 16 11.66 0.79 3.36
N CYS A 17 11.21 -0.33 2.79
CA CYS A 17 9.82 -0.46 2.37
C CYS A 17 8.90 -0.44 3.58
N CYS A 18 9.19 -1.26 4.60
CA CYS A 18 8.37 -1.30 5.82
C CYS A 18 8.39 0.01 6.60
N ASN A 19 9.51 0.73 6.64
CA ASN A 19 9.56 2.07 7.22
C ASN A 19 8.61 3.04 6.51
N GLY A 20 8.56 2.99 5.18
CA GLY A 20 7.61 3.77 4.38
C GLY A 20 6.15 3.40 4.69
N VAL A 21 5.83 2.10 4.76
CA VAL A 21 4.47 1.63 5.11
C VAL A 21 4.05 2.11 6.50
N ARG A 22 4.94 2.01 7.49
CA ARG A 22 4.68 2.50 8.86
C ARG A 22 4.48 4.01 8.91
N SER A 23 5.30 4.77 8.18
CA SER A 23 5.17 6.22 8.08
C SER A 23 3.82 6.62 7.49
N LEU A 24 3.42 6.01 6.36
CA LEU A 24 2.10 6.23 5.76
C LEU A 24 0.97 5.91 6.74
N ASN A 25 1.07 4.81 7.49
CA ASN A 25 0.09 4.46 8.50
C ASN A 25 0.03 5.46 9.66
N SER A 26 1.18 5.98 10.11
CA SER A 26 1.22 7.00 11.15
C SER A 26 0.59 8.32 10.72
N MET A 27 0.58 8.64 9.43
CA MET A 27 -0.11 9.81 8.88
C MET A 27 -1.62 9.59 8.73
N ALA A 28 -2.10 8.35 8.69
CA ALA A 28 -3.48 7.99 8.37
C ALA A 28 -4.39 7.85 9.61
N GLN A 29 -4.31 8.79 10.56
CA GLN A 29 -4.98 8.70 11.86
C GLN A 29 -6.49 8.91 11.79
N THR A 30 -6.94 9.87 10.97
CA THR A 30 -8.36 10.19 10.82
C THR A 30 -8.93 9.63 9.51
N THR A 31 -10.26 9.55 9.39
CA THR A 31 -10.89 9.14 8.14
C THR A 31 -10.47 10.04 6.96
N PRO A 32 -10.47 11.39 7.08
CA PRO A 32 -9.89 12.24 6.04
C PRO A 32 -8.46 11.87 5.64
N ASP A 33 -7.58 11.60 6.61
CA ASP A 33 -6.18 11.25 6.32
C ASP A 33 -6.07 9.90 5.60
N ARG A 34 -6.83 8.89 6.04
CA ARG A 34 -6.89 7.58 5.37
C ARG A 34 -7.32 7.71 3.92
N ARG A 35 -8.31 8.57 3.64
CA ARG A 35 -8.75 8.89 2.27
C ARG A 35 -7.64 9.58 1.48
N ALA A 36 -6.96 10.57 2.07
CA ALA A 36 -5.88 11.30 1.41
C ALA A 36 -4.71 10.36 1.06
N VAL A 37 -4.25 9.54 2.01
CA VAL A 37 -3.21 8.53 1.81
C VAL A 37 -3.64 7.50 0.76
N CYS A 38 -4.88 7.02 0.81
CA CYS A 38 -5.41 6.08 -0.18
C CYS A 38 -5.38 6.67 -1.60
N ASN A 39 -5.87 7.90 -1.78
CA ASN A 39 -5.86 8.57 -3.08
C ASN A 39 -4.43 8.86 -3.57
N CYS A 40 -3.52 9.23 -2.67
CA CYS A 40 -2.10 9.41 -2.98
C CYS A 40 -1.48 8.12 -3.53
N ILE A 41 -1.68 6.99 -2.85
CA ILE A 41 -1.18 5.68 -3.29
C ILE A 41 -1.82 5.29 -4.62
N LYS A 42 -3.13 5.44 -4.76
CA LYS A 42 -3.85 5.13 -5.99
C LYS A 42 -3.29 5.91 -7.18
N ASN A 43 -3.09 7.22 -7.02
CA ASN A 43 -2.50 8.07 -8.05
C ASN A 43 -1.07 7.64 -8.38
N ALA A 44 -0.22 7.40 -7.38
CA ALA A 44 1.16 6.95 -7.61
C ALA A 44 1.20 5.62 -8.40
N VAL A 45 0.30 4.70 -8.09
CA VAL A 45 0.13 3.42 -8.77
C VAL A 45 -0.34 3.64 -10.21
N THR A 46 -1.41 4.41 -10.44
CA THR A 46 -1.94 4.65 -11.80
C THR A 46 -0.98 5.46 -12.67
N SER A 47 -0.21 6.37 -12.09
CA SER A 47 0.75 7.21 -12.82
C SER A 47 2.11 6.54 -13.02
N SER A 48 2.36 5.38 -12.40
CA SER A 48 3.64 4.68 -12.54
C SER A 48 3.89 4.08 -13.93
N GLY A 49 2.86 3.99 -14.78
CA GLY A 49 2.93 3.31 -16.06
C GLY A 49 3.12 1.79 -15.93
N PHE A 50 3.09 1.25 -14.71
CA PHE A 50 3.25 -0.17 -14.43
C PHE A 50 1.91 -0.90 -14.52
N THR A 51 1.86 -1.94 -15.34
CA THR A 51 0.71 -2.85 -15.38
C THR A 51 0.83 -3.88 -14.26
N TYR A 52 -0.04 -3.79 -13.25
CA TYR A 52 -0.04 -4.70 -12.12
C TYR A 52 -0.66 -6.05 -12.52
N THR A 53 0.12 -7.12 -12.37
CA THR A 53 -0.37 -8.50 -12.48
C THR A 53 -1.06 -8.92 -11.18
N ARG A 54 -1.78 -10.06 -11.22
CA ARG A 54 -2.38 -10.63 -10.00
C ARG A 54 -1.34 -10.89 -8.91
N PHE A 55 -0.16 -11.38 -9.29
CA PHE A 55 0.97 -11.58 -8.39
C PHE A 55 1.39 -10.30 -7.66
N ASN A 56 1.51 -9.18 -8.39
CA ASN A 56 1.89 -7.91 -7.79
C ASN A 56 0.81 -7.43 -6.79
N LEU A 57 -0.47 -7.61 -7.12
CA LEU A 57 -1.58 -7.25 -6.24
C LEU A 57 -1.57 -8.07 -4.95
N ASP A 58 -1.29 -9.37 -5.03
CA ASP A 58 -1.20 -10.24 -3.85
C ASP A 58 -0.02 -9.85 -2.94
N ILE A 59 1.13 -9.45 -3.51
CA ILE A 59 2.25 -8.90 -2.73
C ILE A 59 1.85 -7.61 -2.01
N VAL A 60 1.21 -6.66 -2.72
CA VAL A 60 0.78 -5.39 -2.13
C VAL A 60 -0.22 -5.63 -0.99
N ALA A 61 -1.17 -6.54 -1.17
CA ALA A 61 -2.17 -6.86 -0.16
C ALA A 61 -1.55 -7.45 1.13
N GLY A 62 -0.48 -8.24 1.00
CA GLY A 62 0.23 -8.82 2.14
C GLY A 62 1.30 -7.91 2.77
N LEU A 63 1.62 -6.77 2.16
CA LEU A 63 2.70 -5.89 2.60
C LEU A 63 2.47 -5.32 4.02
N PRO A 64 1.27 -4.83 4.39
CA PRO A 64 1.06 -4.27 5.72
C PRO A 64 1.35 -5.27 6.84
N SER A 65 0.78 -6.48 6.74
CA SER A 65 0.96 -7.52 7.76
C SER A 65 2.41 -8.00 7.84
N LYS A 66 3.09 -8.17 6.70
CA LYS A 66 4.54 -8.49 6.65
C LYS A 66 5.41 -7.40 7.29
N CYS A 67 4.94 -6.15 7.31
CA CYS A 67 5.64 -5.03 7.94
C CYS A 67 5.22 -4.78 9.41
N GLY A 68 4.33 -5.60 9.96
CA GLY A 68 3.78 -5.46 11.31
C GLY A 68 2.81 -4.30 11.46
N VAL A 69 2.15 -3.89 10.36
CA VAL A 69 1.17 -2.81 10.34
C VAL A 69 -0.22 -3.40 10.16
N ASN A 70 -1.13 -3.08 11.08
CA ASN A 70 -2.53 -3.42 10.94
C ASN A 70 -3.28 -2.25 10.32
N ILE A 71 -3.86 -2.45 9.14
CA ILE A 71 -4.62 -1.43 8.43
C ILE A 71 -6.02 -2.00 8.21
N PRO A 72 -7.09 -1.28 8.57
CA PRO A 72 -8.46 -1.80 8.44
C PRO A 72 -8.99 -1.78 7.00
N TYR A 73 -8.15 -1.45 6.01
CA TYR A 73 -8.52 -1.37 4.59
C TYR A 73 -7.44 -1.94 3.68
N GLN A 74 -7.87 -2.49 2.54
CA GLN A 74 -6.96 -3.01 1.52
C GLN A 74 -6.34 -1.88 0.69
N ILE A 75 -5.04 -1.97 0.45
CA ILE A 75 -4.31 -1.10 -0.47
C ILE A 75 -4.26 -1.82 -1.83
N SER A 76 -4.99 -1.32 -2.81
CA SER A 76 -5.06 -1.85 -4.18
C SER A 76 -5.28 -0.69 -5.16
N PRO A 77 -4.81 -0.80 -6.42
CA PRO A 77 -5.15 0.18 -7.47
C PRO A 77 -6.66 0.40 -7.61
N ASN A 78 -7.44 -0.66 -7.33
CA ASN A 78 -8.90 -0.66 -7.44
C ASN A 78 -9.61 -0.31 -6.13
N THR A 79 -8.87 0.01 -5.06
CA THR A 79 -9.49 0.39 -3.79
C THR A 79 -10.36 1.62 -3.99
N ASN A 80 -11.61 1.52 -3.55
CA ASN A 80 -12.49 2.67 -3.43
C ASN A 80 -12.09 3.46 -2.17
N CYS A 81 -11.32 4.53 -2.36
CA CYS A 81 -10.85 5.37 -1.26
C CYS A 81 -11.97 6.14 -0.54
N ASN A 82 -13.21 6.14 -1.03
CA ASN A 82 -14.33 6.85 -0.41
C ASN A 82 -15.21 5.96 0.48
N SER A 83 -15.00 4.63 0.48
CA SER A 83 -15.69 3.74 1.41
C SER A 83 -15.37 4.12 2.86
N ARG A 84 -16.25 3.78 3.80
CA ARG A 84 -15.93 3.99 5.22
C ARG A 84 -14.78 3.06 5.59
N GLN A 85 -13.58 3.62 5.63
CA GLN A 85 -12.40 3.00 6.23
C GLN A 85 -12.54 3.19 7.75
N SER A 86 -13.46 2.42 8.34
CA SER A 86 -13.73 2.38 9.78
C SER A 86 -12.53 1.82 10.52
#